data_AF-A0A972CS58-F1
#
_entry.id   AF-A0A972CS58-F1
#
_cell.length_a   1.000
_cell.length_b   1.000
_cell.length_c   1.000
_cell.angle_alpha   90.00
_cell.angle_beta   90.00
_cell.angle_gamma   90.00
#
_symmetry.space_group_name_H-M   'P 1'
#
loop_
_entity.id
_entity.type
_entity.pdbx_description
1 polymer ?
#
loop_
_entity_poly.entity_id
_entity_poly.type
_entity_poly.pdbx_seq_one_letter_code
_entity_poly.pdbx_strand_id
1 'polypeptide(L)'
;MKRIVAFTGAGISKASGIPTFEEMPGIRDYLTRDYFQREPAKFYENLWQLYNRIRQAAPNPAHVALAKLAIPVITMNVDGLHRRAGTDNIIEIHGNLEWVTCPKCQRKEPFEIIGKRICCPKCNRIYESNVVLYGDELHELPRAIQLVDEAELLLVIGTSFFTSTAGYIVDYARSIGCRVEIINQSSETKVPEFLKENVGS
;
A
#
# COMPACT_ATOMS: atom_id res chain seq x y z
N MET A 1 14.01 1.14 23.37
CA MET A 1 14.26 1.24 21.92
C MET A 1 13.40 2.37 21.38
N LYS A 2 13.91 3.16 20.43
CA LYS A 2 13.06 4.17 19.79
C LYS A 2 11.90 3.48 19.07
N ARG A 3 10.67 3.93 19.30
CA ARG A 3 9.49 3.39 18.57
C ARG A 3 9.47 3.99 17.17
N ILE A 4 10.01 3.24 16.20
CA ILE A 4 9.99 3.62 14.78
C ILE A 4 8.75 3.02 14.15
N VAL A 5 8.01 3.82 13.38
CA VAL A 5 6.95 3.36 12.48
C VAL A 5 7.35 3.74 11.06
N ALA A 6 7.22 2.83 10.12
CA ALA A 6 7.48 3.10 8.71
C ALA A 6 6.18 3.48 7.99
N PHE A 7 6.21 4.54 7.20
CA PHE A 7 5.12 4.93 6.30
C PHE A 7 5.59 4.86 4.85
N THR A 8 5.03 3.95 4.04
CA THR A 8 5.60 3.62 2.73
C THR A 8 4.66 3.92 1.56
N GLY A 9 5.21 4.42 0.46
CA GLY A 9 4.54 4.57 -0.83
C GLY A 9 5.19 3.74 -1.95
N ALA A 10 4.72 3.92 -3.18
CA ALA A 10 5.09 3.08 -4.33
C ALA A 10 6.61 3.05 -4.60
N GLY A 11 7.35 4.09 -4.22
CA GLY A 11 8.79 4.17 -4.42
C GLY A 11 9.58 3.07 -3.69
N ILE A 12 9.08 2.54 -2.56
CA ILE A 12 9.75 1.42 -1.88
C ILE A 12 9.77 0.16 -2.74
N SER A 13 8.78 -0.04 -3.59
CA SER A 13 8.59 -1.22 -4.45
C SER A 13 9.28 -1.09 -5.81
N LYS A 14 9.90 0.06 -6.10
CA LYS A 14 10.57 0.31 -7.39
C LYS A 14 11.71 -0.68 -7.67
N ALA A 15 12.56 -0.94 -6.67
CA ALA A 15 13.64 -1.93 -6.78
C ALA A 15 13.14 -3.38 -6.89
N SER A 16 11.83 -3.62 -6.67
CA SER A 16 11.17 -4.90 -6.89
C SER A 16 10.57 -5.05 -8.29
N GLY A 17 10.78 -4.07 -9.18
CA GLY A 17 10.27 -4.07 -10.55
C GLY A 17 8.81 -3.60 -10.68
N ILE A 18 8.23 -3.04 -9.61
CA ILE A 18 6.89 -2.44 -9.65
C ILE A 18 7.04 -0.95 -9.98
N PRO A 19 6.53 -0.47 -11.12
CA PRO A 19 6.61 0.95 -11.46
C PRO A 19 5.79 1.80 -10.50
N THR A 20 6.26 3.01 -10.25
CA THR A 20 5.51 4.02 -9.49
C THR A 20 4.36 4.58 -10.33
N PHE A 21 3.41 5.25 -9.66
CA PHE A 21 2.32 5.95 -10.34
C PHE A 21 2.78 7.05 -11.30
N GLU A 22 3.96 7.64 -11.05
CA GLU A 22 4.55 8.66 -11.95
C GLU A 22 5.10 8.03 -13.24
N GLU A 23 5.55 6.78 -13.16
CA GLU A 23 6.05 5.98 -14.29
C GLU A 23 4.92 5.33 -15.08
N MET A 24 3.66 5.53 -14.67
CA MET A 24 2.47 5.02 -15.31
C MET A 24 1.46 6.15 -15.57
N PRO A 25 1.68 7.02 -16.57
CA PRO A 25 0.75 8.11 -16.88
C PRO A 25 -0.65 7.57 -17.19
N GLY A 26 -1.69 8.25 -16.68
CA GLY A 26 -3.11 7.89 -16.88
C GLY A 26 -3.61 6.74 -15.98
N ILE A 27 -2.72 6.07 -15.23
CA ILE A 27 -3.10 4.97 -14.34
C ILE A 27 -4.10 5.40 -13.25
N ARG A 28 -4.01 6.67 -12.82
CA ARG A 28 -4.83 7.23 -11.75
C ARG A 28 -6.26 7.48 -12.20
N ASP A 29 -6.46 7.74 -13.49
CA ASP A 29 -7.77 8.09 -14.05
C ASP A 29 -8.76 6.93 -13.95
N TYR A 30 -8.24 5.70 -13.98
CA TYR A 30 -9.07 4.50 -13.80
C TYR A 30 -9.19 4.07 -12.34
N LEU A 31 -8.39 4.59 -11.41
CA LEU A 31 -8.43 4.23 -9.98
C LEU A 31 -9.42 5.09 -9.17
N THR A 32 -10.48 5.56 -9.80
CA THR A 32 -11.54 6.36 -9.17
C THR A 32 -12.80 5.54 -8.98
N ARG A 33 -13.56 5.82 -7.92
CA ARG A 33 -14.86 5.17 -7.66
C ARG A 33 -15.84 5.39 -8.81
N ASP A 34 -15.86 6.59 -9.38
CA ASP A 34 -16.69 6.94 -10.55
C ASP A 34 -16.34 6.08 -11.77
N TYR A 35 -15.04 5.95 -12.09
CA TYR A 35 -14.60 5.13 -13.23
C TYR A 35 -15.00 3.66 -13.05
N PHE A 36 -14.82 3.09 -11.86
CA PHE A 36 -15.25 1.73 -11.58
C PHE A 36 -16.77 1.53 -11.78
N GLN A 37 -17.59 2.48 -11.33
CA GLN A 37 -19.05 2.40 -11.49
C GLN A 37 -19.48 2.49 -12.96
N ARG A 38 -18.80 3.33 -13.75
CA ARG A 38 -19.12 3.54 -15.17
C ARG A 38 -18.57 2.45 -16.09
N GLU A 39 -17.33 2.03 -15.86
CA GLU A 39 -16.53 1.19 -16.77
C GLU A 39 -15.87 0.01 -16.03
N PRO A 40 -16.64 -0.84 -15.31
CA PRO A 40 -16.10 -1.87 -14.41
C PRO A 40 -15.25 -2.92 -15.13
N ALA A 41 -15.54 -3.23 -16.39
CA ALA A 41 -14.75 -4.18 -17.18
C ALA A 41 -13.34 -3.64 -17.46
N LYS A 42 -13.23 -2.38 -17.91
CA LYS A 42 -11.94 -1.72 -18.17
C LYS A 42 -11.18 -1.47 -16.87
N PHE A 43 -11.87 -1.12 -15.79
CA PHE A 43 -11.27 -1.02 -14.46
C PHE A 43 -10.55 -2.32 -14.09
N TYR A 44 -11.26 -3.46 -14.19
CA TYR A 44 -10.70 -4.75 -13.83
C TYR A 44 -9.64 -5.25 -14.80
N GLU A 45 -9.72 -4.91 -16.08
CA GLU A 45 -8.65 -5.18 -17.05
C GLU A 45 -7.35 -4.50 -16.63
N ASN A 46 -7.39 -3.20 -16.31
CA ASN A 46 -6.21 -2.45 -15.87
C ASN A 46 -5.68 -2.99 -14.53
N LEU A 47 -6.57 -3.25 -13.57
CA LEU A 47 -6.18 -3.77 -12.26
C LEU A 47 -5.59 -5.19 -12.37
N TRP A 48 -6.09 -6.01 -13.31
CA TRP A 48 -5.54 -7.33 -13.61
C TRP A 48 -4.13 -7.24 -14.21
N GLN A 49 -3.87 -6.28 -15.09
CA GLN A 49 -2.52 -6.04 -15.61
C GLN A 49 -1.54 -5.64 -14.50
N LEU A 50 -1.97 -4.76 -13.59
CA LEU A 50 -1.17 -4.38 -12.43
C LEU A 50 -0.89 -5.58 -11.52
N TYR A 51 -1.92 -6.35 -11.18
CA TYR A 51 -1.81 -7.57 -10.38
C TYR A 51 -0.82 -8.57 -11.00
N ASN A 52 -0.86 -8.77 -12.32
CA ASN A 52 0.06 -9.67 -13.02
C ASN A 52 1.54 -9.24 -12.93
N ARG A 53 1.82 -7.93 -12.84
CA ARG A 53 3.17 -7.43 -12.59
C ARG A 53 3.57 -7.67 -11.13
N ILE A 54 2.69 -7.32 -10.19
CA ILE A 54 2.92 -7.47 -8.75
C ILE A 54 3.26 -8.91 -8.36
N ARG A 55 2.51 -9.90 -8.88
CA ARG A 55 2.75 -11.32 -8.56
C ARG A 55 4.11 -11.86 -9.01
N GLN A 56 4.79 -11.17 -9.93
CA GLN A 56 6.14 -11.53 -10.39
C GLN A 56 7.24 -10.84 -9.58
N ALA A 57 6.92 -9.73 -8.91
CA ALA A 57 7.86 -9.01 -8.06
C ALA A 57 8.21 -9.82 -6.80
N ALA A 58 9.32 -9.49 -6.15
CA ALA A 58 9.70 -10.04 -4.85
C ALA A 58 10.08 -8.91 -3.87
N PRO A 59 9.96 -9.12 -2.55
CA PRO A 59 10.44 -8.14 -1.58
C PRO A 59 11.92 -7.81 -1.81
N ASN A 60 12.23 -6.52 -1.80
CA ASN A 60 13.61 -6.03 -1.90
C ASN A 60 14.23 -5.79 -0.51
N PRO A 61 15.53 -5.44 -0.41
CA PRO A 61 16.19 -5.28 0.88
C PRO A 61 15.54 -4.28 1.84
N ALA A 62 14.83 -3.25 1.35
CA ALA A 62 14.10 -2.32 2.23
C ALA A 62 12.96 -3.02 2.98
N HIS A 63 12.14 -3.79 2.25
CA HIS A 63 11.06 -4.58 2.85
C HIS A 63 11.62 -5.59 3.85
N VAL A 64 12.68 -6.29 3.46
CA VAL A 64 13.33 -7.31 4.30
C VAL A 64 13.91 -6.69 5.57
N ALA A 65 14.52 -5.50 5.49
CA ALA A 65 15.07 -4.82 6.66
C ALA A 65 13.98 -4.41 7.67
N LEU A 66 12.86 -3.86 7.17
CA LEU A 66 11.71 -3.52 8.00
C LEU A 66 11.12 -4.75 8.70
N ALA A 67 10.93 -5.84 7.95
CA ALA A 67 10.41 -7.10 8.48
C ALA A 67 11.34 -7.71 9.54
N LYS A 68 12.64 -7.79 9.27
CA LYS A 68 13.64 -8.37 10.19
C LYS A 68 13.70 -7.66 11.54
N LEU A 69 13.51 -6.34 11.55
CA LEU A 69 13.52 -5.54 12.77
C LEU A 69 12.12 -5.38 13.39
N ALA A 70 11.12 -6.10 12.88
CA ALA A 70 9.73 -6.03 13.32
C ALA A 70 9.18 -4.60 13.37
N ILE A 71 9.61 -3.74 12.44
CA ILE A 71 9.14 -2.35 12.36
C ILE A 71 7.69 -2.35 11.88
N PRO A 72 6.74 -1.74 12.62
CA PRO A 72 5.38 -1.56 12.16
C PRO A 72 5.33 -0.73 10.87
N VAL A 73 4.49 -1.17 9.92
CA VAL A 73 4.38 -0.53 8.61
C VAL A 73 2.96 -0.04 8.35
N ILE A 74 2.85 1.24 8.00
CA ILE A 74 1.68 1.82 7.35
C ILE A 74 2.03 1.93 5.87
N THR A 75 1.25 1.33 4.97
CA THR A 75 1.55 1.31 3.55
C THR A 75 0.39 1.79 2.70
N MET A 76 0.70 2.67 1.75
CA MET A 76 -0.21 3.05 0.65
C MET A 76 -0.22 2.04 -0.49
N ASN A 77 0.65 1.03 -0.46
CA ASN A 77 0.79 0.07 -1.54
C ASN A 77 -0.21 -1.06 -1.38
N VAL A 78 -0.69 -1.58 -2.50
CA VAL A 78 -1.63 -2.71 -2.58
C VAL A 78 -0.95 -4.01 -3.03
N ASP A 79 0.39 -4.01 -3.06
CA ASP A 79 1.23 -5.03 -3.69
C ASP A 79 1.52 -6.26 -2.81
N GLY A 80 1.27 -6.15 -1.51
CA GLY A 80 1.51 -7.23 -0.54
C GLY A 80 3.00 -7.56 -0.31
N LEU A 81 3.96 -6.75 -0.78
CA LEU A 81 5.38 -7.06 -0.65
C LEU A 81 5.87 -7.02 0.81
N HIS A 82 5.31 -6.15 1.66
CA HIS A 82 5.59 -6.15 3.10
C HIS A 82 5.18 -7.47 3.76
N ARG A 83 3.97 -7.98 3.44
CA ARG A 83 3.50 -9.28 3.95
C ARG A 83 4.42 -10.41 3.48
N ARG A 84 4.79 -10.39 2.20
CA ARG A 84 5.71 -11.39 1.62
C ARG A 84 7.14 -11.29 2.18
N ALA A 85 7.54 -10.14 2.70
CA ALA A 85 8.82 -9.97 3.40
C ALA A 85 8.79 -10.52 4.83
N GLY A 86 7.60 -10.81 5.38
CA GLY A 86 7.41 -11.27 6.75
C GLY A 86 7.15 -10.15 7.76
N THR A 87 6.68 -8.97 7.34
CA THR A 87 6.25 -7.94 8.29
C THR A 87 4.96 -8.36 8.99
N ASP A 88 4.97 -8.42 10.33
CA ASP A 88 3.83 -8.87 11.13
C ASP A 88 2.77 -7.77 11.35
N ASN A 89 3.20 -6.54 11.67
CA ASN A 89 2.30 -5.42 11.93
C ASN A 89 2.22 -4.49 10.70
N ILE A 90 1.22 -4.71 9.85
CA ILE A 90 0.98 -3.93 8.63
C ILE A 90 -0.42 -3.32 8.67
N ILE A 91 -0.50 -2.03 8.32
CA ILE A 91 -1.73 -1.31 8.02
C ILE A 91 -1.72 -0.93 6.53
N GLU A 92 -2.57 -1.56 5.73
CA GLU A 92 -2.71 -1.34 4.29
C GLU A 92 -3.78 -0.25 4.05
N ILE A 93 -3.39 1.02 4.09
CA ILE A 93 -4.37 2.13 4.12
C ILE A 93 -5.14 2.33 2.81
N HIS A 94 -4.63 1.78 1.72
CA HIS A 94 -5.35 1.71 0.44
C HIS A 94 -5.85 0.30 0.11
N GLY A 95 -5.92 -0.57 1.12
CA GLY A 95 -6.31 -1.96 0.97
C GLY A 95 -5.29 -2.80 0.21
N ASN A 96 -5.73 -3.89 -0.42
CA ASN A 96 -4.85 -4.87 -1.05
C ASN A 96 -5.51 -5.58 -2.24
N LEU A 97 -4.70 -6.27 -3.04
CA LEU A 97 -5.13 -7.10 -4.16
C LEU A 97 -5.18 -8.60 -3.81
N GLU A 98 -5.57 -8.95 -2.59
CA GLU A 98 -5.67 -10.35 -2.21
C GLU A 98 -7.03 -10.96 -2.58
N TRP A 99 -8.11 -10.19 -2.46
CA TRP A 99 -9.46 -10.70 -2.57
C TRP A 99 -10.40 -9.71 -3.26
N VAL A 100 -11.48 -10.26 -3.79
CA VAL A 100 -12.65 -9.51 -4.23
C VAL A 100 -13.91 -10.03 -3.53
N THR A 101 -14.85 -9.15 -3.23
CA THR A 101 -16.03 -9.47 -2.41
C THR A 101 -17.31 -9.13 -3.13
N CYS A 102 -18.28 -10.05 -3.16
CA CYS A 102 -19.58 -9.75 -3.75
C CYS A 102 -20.35 -8.79 -2.84
N PRO A 103 -20.77 -7.61 -3.32
CA PRO A 103 -21.44 -6.62 -2.47
C PRO A 103 -22.82 -7.11 -1.97
N LYS A 104 -23.43 -8.10 -2.64
CA LYS A 104 -24.75 -8.63 -2.27
C LYS A 104 -24.69 -9.78 -1.28
N CYS A 105 -23.87 -10.79 -1.54
CA CYS A 105 -23.85 -12.02 -0.73
C CYS A 105 -22.59 -12.20 0.11
N GLN A 106 -21.69 -11.22 0.11
CA GLN A 106 -20.43 -11.23 0.87
C GLN A 106 -19.51 -12.41 0.55
N ARG A 107 -19.76 -13.11 -0.57
CA ARG A 107 -18.84 -14.13 -1.09
C ARG A 107 -17.50 -13.47 -1.41
N LYS A 108 -16.46 -13.91 -0.72
CA LYS A 108 -15.07 -13.53 -0.93
C LYS A 108 -14.40 -14.55 -1.85
N GLU A 109 -13.72 -14.10 -2.89
CA GLU A 109 -12.90 -14.92 -3.79
C GLU A 109 -11.49 -14.33 -3.91
N PRO A 110 -10.46 -15.16 -4.18
CA PRO A 110 -9.12 -14.66 -4.49
C PRO A 110 -9.17 -13.68 -5.67
N PHE A 111 -8.36 -12.62 -5.63
CA PHE A 111 -8.33 -11.60 -6.68
C PHE A 111 -8.08 -12.19 -8.08
N GLU A 112 -7.36 -13.32 -8.16
CA GLU A 112 -7.08 -14.09 -9.37
C GLU A 112 -8.34 -14.47 -10.17
N ILE A 113 -9.50 -14.49 -9.53
CA ILE A 113 -10.76 -14.78 -10.22
C ILE A 113 -11.11 -13.73 -11.27
N ILE A 114 -10.64 -12.49 -11.11
CA ILE A 114 -10.88 -11.38 -12.03
C ILE A 114 -10.35 -11.68 -13.44
N GLY A 115 -9.26 -12.45 -13.57
CA GLY A 115 -8.75 -12.91 -14.86
C GLY A 115 -9.69 -13.88 -15.60
N LYS A 116 -10.74 -14.37 -14.94
CA LYS A 116 -11.74 -15.30 -15.52
C LYS A 116 -13.14 -14.68 -15.56
N ARG A 117 -13.54 -13.95 -14.52
CA ARG A 117 -14.86 -13.31 -14.40
C ARG A 117 -14.80 -12.15 -13.42
N ILE A 118 -15.54 -11.08 -13.71
CA ILE A 118 -15.69 -9.93 -12.80
C ILE A 118 -16.99 -9.97 -11.99
N CYS A 119 -17.87 -10.95 -12.25
CA CYS A 119 -19.16 -11.09 -11.60
C CYS A 119 -19.23 -12.31 -10.68
N CYS A 120 -19.96 -12.16 -9.58
CA CYS A 120 -20.26 -13.24 -8.67
C CYS A 120 -21.16 -14.30 -9.34
N PRO A 121 -20.80 -15.60 -9.30
CA PRO A 121 -21.56 -16.65 -9.98
C PRO A 121 -22.95 -16.88 -9.36
N LYS A 122 -23.14 -16.48 -8.09
CA LYS A 122 -24.42 -16.62 -7.38
C LYS A 122 -25.37 -15.44 -7.59
N CYS A 123 -24.82 -14.22 -7.64
CA CYS A 123 -25.62 -12.99 -7.59
C CYS A 123 -25.62 -12.20 -8.90
N ASN A 124 -24.75 -12.56 -9.84
CA ASN A 124 -24.48 -11.81 -11.06
C ASN A 124 -24.20 -10.31 -10.81
N ARG A 125 -23.63 -10.00 -9.63
CA ARG A 125 -23.15 -8.66 -9.27
C ARG A 125 -21.66 -8.60 -9.53
N ILE A 126 -21.20 -7.48 -10.06
CA ILE A 126 -19.77 -7.19 -10.18
C ILE A 126 -19.16 -7.25 -8.79
N TYR A 127 -17.99 -7.86 -8.69
CA TYR A 127 -17.23 -7.91 -7.47
C TYR A 127 -16.74 -6.52 -7.06
N GLU A 128 -16.65 -6.25 -5.77
CA GLU A 128 -15.91 -5.11 -5.22
C GLU A 128 -14.47 -5.54 -4.94
N SER A 129 -13.51 -4.70 -5.33
CA SER A 129 -12.11 -4.87 -4.96
C SER A 129 -11.89 -4.38 -3.54
N ASN A 130 -10.92 -4.97 -2.83
CA ASN A 130 -10.49 -4.46 -1.53
C ASN A 130 -9.56 -3.23 -1.65
N VAL A 131 -9.22 -2.81 -2.88
CA VAL A 131 -8.45 -1.58 -3.12
C VAL A 131 -9.33 -0.36 -2.86
N VAL A 132 -8.83 0.58 -2.07
CA VAL A 132 -9.43 1.90 -1.86
C VAL A 132 -9.17 2.76 -3.10
N LEU A 133 -10.24 3.28 -3.70
CA LEU A 133 -10.20 4.14 -4.88
C LEU A 133 -10.23 5.63 -4.50
N TYR A 134 -9.85 6.51 -5.42
CA TYR A 134 -10.13 7.93 -5.26
C TYR A 134 -11.63 8.16 -5.14
N GLY A 135 -12.05 8.83 -4.07
CA GLY A 135 -13.44 9.04 -3.70
C GLY A 135 -13.95 8.09 -2.62
N ASP A 136 -13.20 7.05 -2.27
CA ASP A 136 -13.54 6.16 -1.15
C ASP A 136 -13.04 6.70 0.19
N GLU A 137 -13.64 6.22 1.27
CA GLU A 137 -13.20 6.48 2.63
C GLU A 137 -11.95 5.65 2.98
N LEU A 138 -10.99 6.26 3.68
CA LEU A 138 -9.82 5.56 4.20
C LEU A 138 -10.14 4.91 5.56
N HIS A 139 -10.82 3.77 5.54
CA HIS A 139 -11.26 3.09 6.77
C HIS A 139 -10.13 2.73 7.75
N GLU A 140 -8.91 2.48 7.26
CA GLU A 140 -7.74 2.17 8.09
C GLU A 140 -6.99 3.42 8.59
N LEU A 141 -7.39 4.63 8.16
CA LEU A 141 -6.72 5.87 8.56
C LEU A 141 -6.74 6.08 10.09
N PRO A 142 -7.85 5.85 10.83
CA PRO A 142 -7.84 5.97 12.28
C PRO A 142 -6.81 5.07 12.96
N ARG A 143 -6.65 3.83 12.47
CA ARG A 143 -5.67 2.89 13.00
C ARG A 143 -4.24 3.28 12.62
N ALA A 144 -4.04 3.81 11.42
CA ALA A 144 -2.76 4.37 11.00
C ALA A 144 -2.34 5.54 11.90
N ILE A 145 -3.27 6.42 12.23
CA ILE A 145 -3.04 7.56 13.13
C ILE A 145 -2.71 7.10 14.56
N GLN A 146 -3.45 6.12 15.10
CA GLN A 146 -3.11 5.51 16.39
C GLN A 146 -1.70 4.92 16.42
N LEU A 147 -1.27 4.27 15.33
CA LEU A 147 0.07 3.73 15.24
C LEU A 147 1.14 4.85 15.20
N VAL A 148 0.83 5.99 14.57
CA VAL A 148 1.69 7.18 14.57
C VAL A 148 1.76 7.84 15.96
N ASP A 149 0.68 7.83 16.74
CA ASP A 149 0.68 8.37 18.12
C ASP A 149 1.70 7.68 19.03
N GLU A 150 1.98 6.41 18.76
CA GLU A 150 2.94 5.62 19.51
C GLU A 150 4.38 5.79 19.01
N ALA A 151 4.59 6.46 17.87
CA ALA A 151 5.89 6.58 17.23
C ALA A 151 6.72 7.74 17.81
N GLU A 152 7.98 7.49 18.12
CA GLU A 152 8.97 8.55 18.36
C GLU A 152 9.61 9.02 17.05
N LEU A 153 9.61 8.15 16.04
CA LEU A 153 10.09 8.41 14.70
C LEU A 153 9.16 7.80 13.65
N LEU A 154 8.65 8.64 12.76
CA LEU A 154 8.01 8.23 11.51
C LEU A 154 9.05 8.20 10.38
N LEU A 155 9.36 7.01 9.89
CA LEU A 155 10.24 6.81 8.74
C LEU A 155 9.41 6.72 7.45
N VAL A 156 9.40 7.79 6.67
CA VAL A 156 8.65 7.89 5.42
C VAL A 156 9.51 7.38 4.26
N ILE A 157 9.00 6.43 3.48
CA ILE A 157 9.78 5.73 2.45
C ILE A 157 9.05 5.72 1.11
N GLY A 158 9.70 6.25 0.06
CA GLY A 158 9.23 6.12 -1.31
C GLY A 158 7.86 6.76 -1.57
N THR A 159 7.58 7.91 -0.96
CA THR A 159 6.31 8.64 -1.11
C THR A 159 6.50 9.88 -1.97
N SER A 160 5.68 10.07 -3.01
CA SER A 160 5.74 11.27 -3.86
C SER A 160 4.96 12.46 -3.31
N PHE A 161 4.19 12.29 -2.23
CA PHE A 161 3.31 13.33 -1.66
C PHE A 161 2.27 13.91 -2.63
N PHE A 162 2.05 13.23 -3.76
CA PHE A 162 1.03 13.64 -4.74
C PHE A 162 -0.39 13.57 -4.15
N THR A 163 -0.67 12.56 -3.33
CA THR A 163 -1.95 12.44 -2.62
C THR A 163 -1.86 13.10 -1.25
N SER A 164 -2.96 13.72 -0.82
CA SER A 164 -3.04 14.39 0.49
C SER A 164 -2.79 13.44 1.66
N THR A 165 -3.07 12.14 1.52
CA THR A 165 -2.87 11.11 2.55
C THR A 165 -1.47 11.15 3.13
N ALA A 166 -0.44 11.22 2.28
CA ALA A 166 0.94 11.23 2.74
C ALA A 166 1.30 12.52 3.47
N GLY A 167 0.82 13.67 2.95
CA GLY A 167 0.98 14.96 3.62
C GLY A 167 0.29 14.97 4.98
N TYR A 168 -0.96 14.51 5.05
CA TYR A 168 -1.75 14.45 6.27
C TYR A 168 -1.07 13.62 7.38
N ILE A 169 -0.59 12.41 7.07
CA ILE A 169 0.09 11.56 8.06
C ILE A 169 1.39 12.23 8.56
N VAL A 170 2.15 12.85 7.66
CA VAL A 170 3.40 13.54 8.03
C VAL A 170 3.14 14.79 8.85
N ASP A 171 2.15 15.60 8.47
CA ASP A 171 1.79 16.81 9.19
C ASP A 171 1.22 16.47 10.57
N TYR A 172 0.41 15.42 10.67
CA TYR A 172 -0.07 14.88 11.93
C TYR A 172 1.09 14.45 12.84
N ALA A 173 2.02 13.63 12.33
CA ALA A 173 3.20 13.20 13.09
C ALA A 173 4.00 14.39 13.63
N ARG A 174 4.24 15.41 12.80
CA ARG A 174 4.93 16.65 13.23
C ARG A 174 4.15 17.40 14.31
N SER A 175 2.83 17.45 14.21
CA SER A 175 1.97 18.18 15.16
C SER A 175 2.03 17.61 16.58
N ILE A 176 2.27 16.30 16.72
CA ILE A 176 2.43 15.61 18.01
C ILE A 176 3.89 15.52 18.48
N GLY A 177 4.83 16.17 17.77
CA GLY A 177 6.25 16.15 18.09
C GLY A 177 6.99 14.88 17.68
N CYS A 178 6.38 14.00 16.88
CA CYS A 178 7.06 12.84 16.31
C CYS A 178 8.13 13.30 15.32
N ARG A 179 9.34 12.77 15.44
CA ARG A 179 10.41 13.04 14.47
C ARG A 179 10.02 12.42 13.14
N VAL A 180 10.27 13.10 12.03
CA VAL A 180 10.00 12.57 10.67
C VAL A 180 11.29 12.53 9.88
N GLU A 181 11.61 11.35 9.33
CA GLU A 181 12.71 11.14 8.40
C GLU A 181 12.18 10.63 7.07
N ILE A 182 12.74 11.10 5.95
CA ILE A 182 12.21 10.80 4.61
C ILE A 182 13.31 10.18 3.75
N ILE A 183 13.05 8.98 3.22
CA ILE A 183 13.92 8.26 2.28
C ILE A 183 13.14 7.96 0.99
N ASN A 184 13.28 8.82 -0.02
CA ASN A 184 12.55 8.70 -1.29
C ASN A 184 13.36 8.14 -2.46
N GLN A 185 14.68 8.01 -2.32
CA GLN A 185 15.55 7.51 -3.37
C GLN A 185 16.44 6.39 -2.85
N SER A 186 16.68 5.38 -3.70
CA SER A 186 17.53 4.23 -3.38
C SER A 186 17.16 3.57 -2.05
N SER A 187 15.86 3.41 -1.80
CA SER A 187 15.32 2.89 -0.53
C SER A 187 15.86 1.50 -0.22
N GLU A 188 16.12 0.69 -1.24
CA GLU A 188 16.73 -0.63 -1.14
C GLU A 188 18.11 -0.62 -0.47
N THR A 189 18.82 0.51 -0.52
CA THR A 189 20.13 0.67 0.13
C THR A 189 20.02 1.52 1.39
N LYS A 190 19.35 2.68 1.29
CA LYS A 190 19.31 3.68 2.36
C LYS A 190 18.46 3.28 3.56
N VAL A 191 17.39 2.50 3.36
CA VAL A 191 16.55 2.03 4.49
C VAL A 191 17.33 1.06 5.38
N PRO A 192 17.97 0.00 4.85
CA PRO A 192 18.85 -0.85 5.66
C PRO A 192 19.96 -0.09 6.41
N GLU A 193 20.63 0.86 5.75
CA GLU A 193 21.68 1.69 6.37
C GLU A 193 21.13 2.52 7.53
N PHE A 194 20.03 3.24 7.29
CA PHE A 194 19.38 4.06 8.31
C PHE A 194 18.98 3.22 9.53
N LEU A 195 18.37 2.05 9.31
CA LEU A 195 17.92 1.18 10.39
C LEU A 195 19.09 0.62 11.19
N LYS A 196 20.20 0.26 10.54
CA LYS A 196 21.42 -0.20 11.20
C LYS A 196 21.99 0.87 12.15
N GLU A 197 21.98 2.13 11.74
CA GLU A 197 22.48 3.26 12.54
C GLU A 197 21.55 3.64 13.70
N ASN A 198 20.24 3.49 13.54
CA ASN A 198 19.24 4.05 14.46
C ASN A 198 18.59 3.02 15.41
N VAL A 199 18.62 1.72 15.06
CA VAL A 199 18.00 0.65 15.87
C VAL A 199 19.05 -0.22 16.57
N GLY A 200 20.26 -0.33 16.01
CA GLY A 200 21.26 -1.30 16.44
C GLY A 200 20.96 -2.67 15.84
N SER A 201 21.98 -3.29 15.24
CA SER A 201 21.95 -4.65 14.70
C SER A 201 21.98 -5.72 15.78
#